data_AF-A0A845CKJ3-F1
#
_entry.id   AF-A0A845CKJ3-F1
#
_cell.length_a   1.000
_cell.length_b   1.000
_cell.length_c   1.000
_cell.angle_alpha   90.00
_cell.angle_beta   90.00
_cell.angle_gamma   90.00
#
_symmetry.space_group_name_H-M   'P 1'
#
loop_
_entity.id
_entity.type
_entity.pdbx_description
1 polymer ?
#
loop_
_entity_poly.entity_id
_entity_poly.type
_entity_poly.pdbx_seq_one_letter_code
_entity_poly.pdbx_strand_id
1 'polypeptide(L)'
;MPGSKADSRKRSKPKKGKSNLRVWKTPEQRRLEREAPQVIPMYKTNRERHLDEIQRWMDENLPPPDTPEWEALCTGCGKCCYDKVWEGDRLLLLTSACPYLEVETNRCRVYPERFEIEPMCLPIGPEIIEMGGLPEDCPYVENFPGYRGPKVVDKSLDEM
;
A
#
# COMPACT_ATOMS: atom_id res chain seq x y z
N MET A 1 -29.24 49.88 30.25
CA MET A 1 -29.18 48.58 30.95
C MET A 1 -30.62 48.20 31.27
N PRO A 2 -31.14 46.97 31.05
CA PRO A 2 -30.72 45.80 30.26
C PRO A 2 -31.70 45.63 29.05
N GLY A 3 -31.67 44.67 28.11
CA GLY A 3 -30.96 43.41 27.94
C GLY A 3 -31.97 42.32 27.54
N SER A 4 -31.72 41.64 26.40
CA SER A 4 -32.13 40.26 26.02
C SER A 4 -33.65 39.93 25.94
N LYS A 5 -34.16 38.97 25.15
CA LYS A 5 -33.73 38.07 24.05
C LYS A 5 -35.03 37.35 23.60
N ALA A 6 -35.09 36.91 22.34
CA ALA A 6 -35.71 35.66 21.82
C ALA A 6 -36.04 35.87 20.33
N ASP A 7 -35.16 35.54 19.40
CA ASP A 7 -35.00 34.19 18.81
C ASP A 7 -36.31 33.64 18.22
N SER A 8 -36.51 33.89 16.93
CA SER A 8 -37.41 33.09 16.08
C SER A 8 -36.70 32.76 14.77
N ARG A 9 -36.20 31.52 14.75
CA ARG A 9 -35.68 30.75 13.61
C ARG A 9 -36.46 31.03 12.32
N LYS A 10 -35.76 31.49 11.28
CA LYS A 10 -36.16 31.22 9.89
C LYS A 10 -35.02 30.53 9.17
N ARG A 11 -35.27 29.26 8.85
CA ARG A 11 -34.45 28.34 8.07
C ARG A 11 -33.89 28.99 6.81
N SER A 12 -32.58 29.17 6.77
CA SER A 12 -31.83 29.42 5.54
C SER A 12 -31.83 28.15 4.70
N LYS A 13 -32.49 28.15 3.54
CA LYS A 13 -32.36 27.07 2.55
C LYS A 13 -30.91 27.01 2.05
N PRO A 14 -30.24 25.85 2.00
CA PRO A 14 -28.91 25.74 1.42
C PRO A 14 -29.02 25.94 -0.11
N LYS A 15 -28.35 26.97 -0.63
CA LYS A 15 -28.23 27.17 -2.07
C LYS A 15 -27.27 26.12 -2.63
N LYS A 16 -27.80 25.16 -3.39
CA LYS A 16 -27.02 24.26 -4.24
C LYS A 16 -26.30 25.07 -5.32
N GLY A 17 -25.03 25.41 -5.08
CA GLY A 17 -24.14 26.01 -6.07
C GLY A 17 -23.26 24.93 -6.70
N LYS A 18 -23.57 24.54 -7.93
CA LYS A 18 -22.72 23.68 -8.76
C LYS A 18 -21.48 24.49 -9.16
N SER A 19 -20.30 24.18 -8.63
CA SER A 19 -19.04 24.70 -9.16
C SER A 19 -18.41 23.68 -10.09
N ASN A 20 -18.89 23.61 -11.34
CA ASN A 20 -18.06 23.11 -12.43
C ASN A 20 -17.03 24.20 -12.75
N LEU A 21 -15.99 24.33 -11.92
CA LEU A 21 -14.84 25.15 -12.31
C LEU A 21 -14.12 24.41 -13.44
N ARG A 22 -14.31 24.86 -14.68
CA ARG A 22 -13.38 24.55 -15.75
C ARG A 22 -12.07 25.22 -15.40
N VAL A 23 -11.06 24.42 -15.06
CA VAL A 23 -9.70 24.89 -14.87
C VAL A 23 -9.16 25.27 -16.26
N TRP A 24 -9.03 26.58 -16.52
CA TRP A 24 -8.45 27.08 -17.76
C TRP A 24 -6.92 27.03 -17.64
N LYS A 25 -6.27 26.20 -18.44
CA LYS A 25 -4.80 26.14 -18.49
C LYS A 25 -4.24 27.42 -19.11
N THR A 26 -3.17 27.97 -18.56
CA THR A 26 -2.48 29.12 -19.15
C THR A 26 -1.87 28.75 -20.52
N PRO A 27 -1.53 29.73 -21.37
CA PRO A 27 -0.82 29.48 -22.63
C PRO A 27 0.50 28.73 -22.43
N GLU A 28 1.19 29.00 -21.32
CA GLU A 28 2.44 28.34 -20.93
C GLU A 28 2.20 26.90 -20.49
N GLN A 29 1.17 26.62 -19.68
CA GLN A 29 0.78 25.25 -19.33
C GLN A 29 0.41 24.43 -20.58
N ARG A 30 -0.30 25.05 -21.55
CA ARG A 30 -0.60 24.42 -22.84
C ARG A 30 0.60 24.26 -23.76
N ARG A 31 1.66 25.04 -23.55
CA ARG A 31 2.92 24.92 -24.27
C ARG A 31 3.75 23.79 -23.69
N LEU A 32 3.92 23.76 -22.36
CA LEU A 32 4.60 22.70 -21.63
C LEU A 32 3.94 21.33 -21.87
N GLU A 33 2.62 21.24 -21.92
CA GLU A 33 1.92 19.98 -22.28
C GLU A 33 2.12 19.55 -23.74
N ARG A 34 2.34 20.50 -24.65
CA ARG A 34 2.66 20.20 -26.06
C ARG A 34 4.12 19.83 -26.26
N GLU A 35 5.01 20.42 -25.46
CA GLU A 35 6.45 20.17 -25.48
C GLU A 35 6.84 18.96 -24.60
N ALA A 36 5.91 18.45 -23.78
CA ALA A 36 6.11 17.24 -23.01
C ALA A 36 6.33 16.05 -23.95
N PRO A 37 7.44 15.30 -23.81
CA PRO A 37 7.67 14.10 -24.60
C PRO A 37 6.56 13.08 -24.31
N GLN A 38 5.81 12.71 -25.35
CA GLN A 38 4.78 11.68 -25.29
C GLN A 38 5.46 10.31 -25.15
N VAL A 39 5.69 9.83 -23.93
CA VAL A 39 6.15 8.46 -23.70
C VAL A 39 4.95 7.53 -23.86
N ILE A 40 4.81 6.92 -25.04
CA ILE A 40 3.82 5.88 -25.30
C ILE A 40 4.55 4.53 -25.41
N PRO A 41 4.62 3.72 -24.34
CA PRO A 41 4.95 2.31 -24.50
C PRO A 41 3.79 1.63 -25.23
N MET A 42 4.02 1.27 -26.50
CA MET A 42 3.02 0.69 -27.40
C MET A 42 2.49 -0.69 -26.91
N TYR A 43 3.21 -1.33 -25.99
CA TYR A 43 2.84 -2.60 -25.39
C TYR A 43 3.33 -2.64 -23.95
N LYS A 44 2.54 -3.23 -23.04
CA LYS A 44 2.98 -3.56 -21.69
C LYS A 44 4.13 -4.57 -21.77
N THR A 45 5.19 -4.34 -21.01
CA THR A 45 6.28 -5.29 -20.77
C THR A 45 5.73 -6.58 -20.14
N ASN A 46 6.52 -7.66 -20.16
CA ASN A 46 6.13 -8.91 -19.50
C ASN A 46 5.85 -8.70 -17.99
N ARG A 47 6.67 -7.85 -17.34
CA ARG A 47 6.50 -7.52 -15.93
C ARG A 47 5.20 -6.74 -15.67
N GLU A 48 4.90 -5.73 -16.48
CA GLU A 48 3.65 -4.97 -16.33
C GLU A 48 2.41 -5.84 -16.52
N ARG A 49 2.42 -6.77 -17.50
CA ARG A 49 1.33 -7.72 -17.67
C ARG A 49 1.19 -8.65 -16.47
N HIS A 50 2.30 -9.10 -15.89
CA HIS A 50 2.28 -9.92 -14.69
C HIS A 50 1.74 -9.17 -13.47
N LEU A 51 2.12 -7.89 -13.29
CA LEU A 51 1.56 -7.04 -12.23
C LEU A 51 0.05 -6.84 -12.39
N ASP A 52 -0.46 -6.69 -13.63
CA ASP A 52 -1.90 -6.62 -13.87
C ASP A 52 -2.62 -7.92 -13.49
N GLU A 53 -1.99 -9.08 -13.74
CA GLU A 53 -2.54 -10.39 -13.37
C GLU A 53 -2.62 -10.54 -11.85
N ILE A 54 -1.57 -10.12 -11.13
CA ILE A 54 -1.56 -10.08 -9.67
C ILE A 54 -2.67 -9.15 -9.16
N GLN A 55 -2.76 -7.92 -9.68
CA GLN A 55 -3.78 -6.95 -9.28
C GLN A 55 -5.19 -7.51 -9.50
N ARG A 56 -5.46 -8.12 -10.66
CA ARG A 56 -6.76 -8.74 -10.95
C ARG A 56 -7.09 -9.84 -9.95
N TRP A 57 -6.12 -10.69 -9.62
CA TRP A 57 -6.32 -11.74 -8.62
C TRP A 57 -6.62 -11.14 -7.25
N MET A 58 -5.92 -10.08 -6.84
CA MET A 58 -6.18 -9.38 -5.57
C MET A 58 -7.60 -8.83 -5.53
N ASP A 59 -8.04 -8.15 -6.60
CA ASP A 59 -9.38 -7.57 -6.69
C ASP A 59 -10.50 -8.63 -6.63
N GLU A 60 -10.24 -9.83 -7.12
CA GLU A 60 -11.19 -10.95 -7.13
C GLU A 60 -11.22 -11.74 -5.81
N ASN A 61 -10.11 -11.80 -5.06
CA ASN A 61 -9.93 -12.73 -3.95
C ASN A 61 -9.73 -12.04 -2.59
N LEU A 62 -9.39 -10.76 -2.56
CA LEU A 62 -9.13 -9.99 -1.34
C LEU A 62 -10.16 -8.87 -1.17
N PRO A 63 -10.46 -8.46 0.07
CA PRO A 63 -11.24 -7.25 0.32
C PRO A 63 -10.47 -6.01 -0.17
N PRO A 64 -11.14 -4.87 -0.37
CA PRO A 64 -10.46 -3.65 -0.78
C PRO A 64 -9.42 -3.19 0.25
N PRO A 65 -8.26 -2.64 -0.15
CA PRO A 65 -7.29 -2.05 0.76
C PRO A 65 -7.90 -0.97 1.66
N ASP A 66 -7.27 -0.72 2.82
CA ASP A 66 -7.68 0.28 3.82
C ASP A 66 -9.09 0.07 4.41
N THR A 67 -9.64 -1.14 4.29
CA THR A 67 -10.92 -1.52 4.91
C THR A 67 -10.73 -2.31 6.21
N PRO A 68 -11.70 -2.31 7.14
CA PRO A 68 -11.66 -3.19 8.31
C PRO A 68 -11.52 -4.67 7.94
N GLU A 69 -12.16 -5.09 6.84
CA GLU A 69 -12.09 -6.46 6.32
C GLU A 69 -10.68 -6.81 5.84
N TRP A 70 -9.96 -5.86 5.23
CA TRP A 70 -8.56 -6.03 4.84
C TRP A 70 -7.62 -6.23 6.02
N GLU A 71 -7.81 -5.43 7.08
CA GLU A 71 -7.02 -5.57 8.30
C GLU A 71 -7.35 -6.88 9.05
N ALA A 72 -8.60 -7.36 8.93
CA ALA A 72 -9.02 -8.63 9.52
C ALA A 72 -8.36 -9.87 8.90
N LEU A 73 -7.84 -9.78 7.66
CA LEU A 73 -7.06 -10.86 7.06
C LEU A 73 -5.72 -11.07 7.76
N CYS A 74 -5.14 -10.04 8.38
CA CYS A 74 -3.82 -10.14 8.98
C CYS A 74 -3.85 -11.03 10.24
N THR A 75 -3.17 -12.18 10.18
CA THR A 75 -3.05 -13.11 11.32
C THR A 75 -2.13 -12.59 12.45
N GLY A 76 -1.44 -11.46 12.25
CA GLY A 76 -0.52 -10.91 13.25
C GLY A 76 0.74 -11.76 13.45
N CYS A 77 1.21 -12.47 12.42
CA CYS A 77 2.39 -13.34 12.51
C CYS A 77 3.74 -12.59 12.58
N GLY A 78 3.77 -11.29 12.32
CA GLY A 78 4.98 -10.45 12.38
C GLY A 78 6.00 -10.67 11.26
N LYS A 79 5.87 -11.73 10.44
CA LYS A 79 6.84 -12.11 9.38
C LYS A 79 7.08 -10.99 8.35
N CYS A 80 6.11 -10.13 8.09
CA CYS A 80 6.30 -8.97 7.20
C CYS A 80 7.30 -7.94 7.74
N CYS A 81 7.49 -7.88 9.07
CA CYS A 81 8.38 -6.94 9.75
C CYS A 81 9.83 -7.44 9.90
N TYR A 82 10.15 -8.65 9.44
CA TYR A 82 11.54 -9.13 9.42
C TYR A 82 12.27 -8.68 8.15
N ASP A 83 13.57 -8.50 8.29
CA ASP A 83 14.42 -8.03 7.22
C ASP A 83 14.46 -9.03 6.07
N LYS A 84 14.56 -8.50 4.86
CA LYS A 84 14.56 -9.28 3.62
C LYS A 84 15.77 -8.91 2.79
N VAL A 85 16.45 -9.92 2.28
CA VAL A 85 17.61 -9.75 1.39
C VAL A 85 17.44 -10.59 0.14
N TRP A 86 17.94 -10.07 -0.98
CA TRP A 86 17.94 -10.80 -2.23
C TRP A 86 19.09 -11.79 -2.28
N GLU A 87 18.79 -13.03 -2.69
CA GLU A 87 19.77 -14.04 -3.05
C GLU A 87 19.38 -14.61 -4.42
N GLY A 88 20.15 -14.25 -5.46
CA GLY A 88 19.83 -14.63 -6.84
C GLY A 88 18.49 -14.05 -7.28
N ASP A 89 17.52 -14.91 -7.55
CA ASP A 89 16.17 -14.58 -8.03
C ASP A 89 15.09 -14.61 -6.93
N ARG A 90 15.47 -14.77 -5.65
CA ARG A 90 14.52 -14.92 -4.54
C ARG A 90 14.86 -14.04 -3.34
N LEU A 91 13.83 -13.72 -2.56
CA LEU A 91 13.99 -13.10 -1.25
C LEU A 91 14.26 -14.15 -0.17
N LEU A 92 15.14 -13.80 0.74
CA LEU A 92 15.36 -14.49 2.00
C LEU A 92 14.78 -13.66 3.12
N LEU A 93 14.08 -14.30 4.04
CA LEU A 93 13.62 -13.71 5.29
C LEU A 93 14.68 -13.98 6.37
N LEU A 94 15.24 -12.91 6.94
CA LEU A 94 16.21 -13.00 8.02
C LEU A 94 15.52 -13.08 9.39
N THR A 95 16.29 -13.43 10.41
CA THR A 95 15.85 -13.44 11.81
C THR A 95 15.93 -12.07 12.48
N SER A 96 16.59 -11.09 11.84
CA SER A 96 16.59 -9.70 12.29
C SER A 96 15.23 -9.05 12.02
N ALA A 97 14.69 -8.41 13.05
CA ALA A 97 13.40 -7.73 13.01
C ALA A 97 13.56 -6.22 12.86
N CYS A 98 12.59 -5.58 12.22
CA CYS A 98 12.42 -4.14 12.20
C CYS A 98 12.48 -3.56 13.63
N PRO A 99 13.13 -2.40 13.86
CA PRO A 99 13.21 -1.76 15.18
C PRO A 99 11.86 -1.46 15.84
N TYR A 100 10.77 -1.44 15.08
CA TYR A 100 9.42 -1.16 15.57
C TYR A 100 8.56 -2.40 15.80
N LEU A 101 9.07 -3.61 15.53
CA LEU A 101 8.39 -4.87 15.85
C LEU A 101 8.52 -5.17 17.35
N GLU A 102 7.39 -5.43 18.00
CA GLU A 102 7.35 -6.00 19.34
C GLU A 102 7.37 -7.53 19.24
N VAL A 103 8.55 -8.14 19.43
CA VAL A 103 8.80 -9.57 19.15
C VAL A 103 7.94 -10.49 20.02
N GLU A 104 7.61 -10.08 21.25
CA GLU A 104 6.75 -10.88 22.15
C GLU A 104 5.31 -11.00 21.65
N THR A 105 4.81 -9.96 20.97
CA THR A 105 3.41 -9.89 20.52
C THR A 105 3.25 -10.04 19.00
N ASN A 106 4.36 -9.99 18.26
CA ASN A 106 4.42 -9.90 16.80
C ASN A 106 3.63 -8.73 16.22
N ARG A 107 3.52 -7.63 16.98
CA ARG A 107 2.80 -6.41 16.55
C ARG A 107 3.77 -5.26 16.28
N CYS A 108 3.49 -4.52 15.22
CA CYS A 108 4.19 -3.28 14.94
C CYS A 108 3.69 -2.18 15.89
N ARG A 109 4.62 -1.55 16.62
CA ARG A 109 4.31 -0.46 17.57
C ARG A 109 3.81 0.82 16.89
N VAL A 110 4.13 0.98 15.61
CA VAL A 110 3.83 2.18 14.82
C VAL A 110 2.99 1.87 13.58
N TYR A 111 2.19 0.79 13.61
CA TYR A 111 1.46 0.30 12.43
C TYR A 111 0.68 1.38 11.64
N PRO A 112 -0.05 2.31 12.28
CA PRO A 112 -0.79 3.36 11.55
C PRO A 112 0.11 4.34 10.77
N GLU A 113 1.32 4.58 11.25
CA GLU A 113 2.28 5.58 10.72
C GLU A 113 3.52 4.88 10.10
N ARG A 114 3.45 3.57 9.88
CA ARG A 114 4.60 2.72 9.54
C ARG A 114 5.36 3.15 8.29
N PHE A 115 4.65 3.68 7.29
CA PHE A 115 5.24 4.13 6.03
C PHE A 115 5.94 5.49 6.16
N GLU A 116 5.55 6.29 7.17
CA GLU A 116 6.18 7.58 7.46
C GLU A 116 7.44 7.38 8.32
N ILE A 117 7.38 6.42 9.25
CA ILE A 117 8.43 6.15 10.22
C ILE A 117 9.51 5.22 9.67
N GLU A 118 9.12 4.17 8.93
CA GLU A 118 10.03 3.20 8.33
C GLU A 118 9.86 3.20 6.80
N PRO A 119 10.70 3.93 6.06
CA PRO A 119 10.63 4.00 4.61
C PRO A 119 10.81 2.66 3.90
N MET A 120 11.42 1.67 4.57
CA MET A 120 11.55 0.30 4.04
C MET A 120 10.29 -0.55 4.25
N CYS A 121 9.30 -0.06 5.00
CA CYS A 121 8.03 -0.74 5.17
C CYS A 121 7.26 -0.71 3.85
N LEU A 122 7.00 -1.89 3.28
CA LEU A 122 6.33 -2.00 1.99
C LEU A 122 4.82 -2.18 2.16
N PRO A 123 3.99 -1.50 1.35
CA PRO A 123 2.56 -1.75 1.32
C PRO A 123 2.28 -3.14 0.75
N ILE A 124 1.19 -3.75 1.23
CA ILE A 124 0.68 -5.00 0.66
C ILE A 124 -0.01 -4.65 -0.67
N GLY A 125 0.64 -5.01 -1.77
CA GLY A 125 0.25 -4.66 -3.14
C GLY A 125 0.89 -5.61 -4.17
N PRO A 126 0.61 -5.41 -5.47
CA PRO A 126 1.12 -6.29 -6.52
C PRO A 126 2.64 -6.44 -6.52
N GLU A 127 3.37 -5.38 -6.18
CA GLU A 127 4.84 -5.34 -6.21
C GLU A 127 5.46 -6.26 -5.14
N ILE A 128 4.95 -6.23 -3.90
CA ILE A 128 5.48 -7.10 -2.84
C ILE A 128 5.12 -8.58 -3.09
N ILE A 129 4.01 -8.83 -3.78
CA ILE A 129 3.62 -10.18 -4.20
C ILE A 129 4.54 -10.63 -5.36
N GLU A 130 4.74 -9.81 -6.39
CA GLU A 130 5.64 -10.13 -7.51
C GLU A 130 7.05 -10.52 -7.05
N MET A 131 7.60 -9.79 -6.07
CA MET A 131 8.94 -10.06 -5.54
C MET A 131 9.01 -11.25 -4.57
N GLY A 132 7.88 -11.87 -4.20
CA GLY A 132 7.85 -12.95 -3.20
C GLY A 132 8.17 -12.46 -1.79
N GLY A 133 7.70 -11.27 -1.42
CA GLY A 133 8.01 -10.62 -0.14
C GLY A 133 7.18 -11.11 1.05
N LEU A 134 6.15 -11.92 0.82
CA LEU A 134 5.25 -12.43 1.86
C LEU A 134 5.43 -13.94 2.02
N PRO A 135 5.34 -14.48 3.24
CA PRO A 135 5.31 -15.92 3.45
C PRO A 135 4.21 -16.60 2.64
N GLU A 136 4.43 -17.85 2.19
CA GLU A 136 3.43 -18.60 1.42
C GLU A 136 2.15 -18.87 2.22
N ASP A 137 2.24 -18.90 3.55
CA ASP A 137 1.12 -19.02 4.48
C ASP A 137 0.44 -17.68 4.83
N CYS A 138 0.83 -16.58 4.16
CA CYS A 138 0.23 -15.28 4.43
C CYS A 138 -1.14 -15.17 3.73
N PRO A 139 -2.23 -14.77 4.43
CA PRO A 139 -3.57 -14.69 3.84
C PRO A 139 -3.69 -13.79 2.60
N TYR A 140 -2.78 -12.84 2.43
CA TYR A 140 -2.74 -11.98 1.24
C TYR A 140 -2.24 -12.71 -0.02
N VAL A 141 -1.69 -13.94 0.09
CA VAL A 141 -1.08 -14.69 -1.04
C VAL A 141 -1.35 -16.21 -1.02
N GLU A 142 -1.90 -16.77 0.06
CA GLU A 142 -2.01 -18.24 0.28
C GLU A 142 -2.74 -19.03 -0.82
N ASN A 143 -3.53 -18.35 -1.66
CA ASN A 143 -4.24 -18.96 -2.79
C ASN A 143 -3.81 -18.40 -4.16
N PHE A 144 -2.72 -17.63 -4.22
CA PHE A 144 -2.23 -17.07 -5.46
C PHE A 144 -1.44 -18.13 -6.26
N PRO A 145 -1.88 -18.52 -7.47
CA PRO A 145 -1.27 -19.62 -8.21
C PRO A 145 0.19 -19.38 -8.58
N GLY A 146 1.06 -20.32 -8.24
CA GLY A 146 2.48 -20.25 -8.58
C GLY A 146 3.28 -19.23 -7.76
N TYR A 147 2.70 -18.66 -6.71
CA TYR A 147 3.40 -17.79 -5.77
C TYR A 147 4.60 -18.51 -5.14
N ARG A 148 5.71 -17.79 -4.99
CA ARG A 148 6.91 -18.27 -4.28
C ARG A 148 7.29 -17.25 -3.23
N GLY A 149 7.11 -17.62 -1.97
CA GLY A 149 7.43 -16.76 -0.84
C GLY A 149 8.94 -16.72 -0.53
N PRO A 150 9.34 -15.90 0.45
CA PRO A 150 10.73 -15.81 0.85
C PRO A 150 11.14 -17.07 1.63
N LYS A 151 12.39 -17.48 1.48
CA LYS A 151 12.94 -18.58 2.30
C LYS A 151 13.40 -18.03 3.64
N VAL A 152 12.96 -18.64 4.74
CA VAL A 152 13.47 -18.31 6.06
C VAL A 152 14.89 -18.84 6.18
N VAL A 153 15.84 -17.97 6.49
CA VAL A 153 17.21 -18.35 6.77
C VAL A 153 17.53 -17.93 8.19
N ASP A 154 17.79 -18.92 9.03
CA ASP A 154 18.38 -18.67 10.35
C ASP A 154 19.88 -18.41 10.14
N LYS A 155 20.23 -17.16 9.80
CA LYS A 155 21.62 -16.72 9.83
C LYS A 155 22.02 -16.45 11.27
N SER A 156 22.13 -17.50 12.09
CA SER A 156 23.03 -17.44 13.23
C SER A 156 24.41 -17.07 12.67
N LEU A 157 24.96 -15.96 13.15
CA LEU A 157 26.15 -15.26 12.66
C LEU A 157 27.49 -16.04 12.80
N ASP A 158 27.54 -17.33 12.47
CA ASP A 158 28.72 -18.18 12.68
C ASP A 158 29.01 -19.16 11.53
N GLU A 159 28.89 -18.74 10.27
CA GLU A 159 29.70 -19.37 9.20
C GLU A 159 30.47 -18.30 8.42
N MET A 160 31.77 -18.30 8.72
CA MET A 160 32.87 -17.46 8.27
C MET A 160 33.15 -17.58 6.76
#